data_AF-A0A661J2B5-F1
#
_entry.id   AF-A0A661J2B5-F1
#
_cell.length_a   1.000
_cell.length_b   1.000
_cell.length_c   1.000
_cell.angle_alpha   90.00
_cell.angle_beta   90.00
_cell.angle_gamma   90.00
#
_symmetry.space_group_name_H-M   'P 1'
#
loop_
_entity.id
_entity.type
_entity.pdbx_description
1 polymer ?
#
loop_
_entity_poly.entity_id
_entity_poly.type
_entity_poly.pdbx_seq_one_letter_code
_entity_poly.pdbx_strand_id
1 'polypeptide(L)'
;MALYSEAELDVKAKATVFSLDRNLAQNSIIKEISDLYITFCESSKARKLSMKPRKVTEGVELRLLFELLCFTSFLISQIIPNYVSTRKLLIKKTNYELVHYYSGQAAKHLEKLCQDLGMTKLREIIFISPPPDVKIRLGDPLHPIARLTEYSECHAEKKGREVQHFAQHLSKALDPYHYPDLEALWNPQVMALKKLAQRAMAEVFEPSVKLGK
;
A
#
# COMPACT_ATOMS: atom_id res chain seq x y z
N MET A 1 -8.96 -1.07 -32.42
CA MET A 1 -8.36 0.16 -31.87
C MET A 1 -8.20 0.00 -30.37
N ALA A 2 -7.11 0.50 -29.80
CA ALA A 2 -6.98 0.60 -28.34
C ALA A 2 -8.02 1.61 -27.82
N LEU A 3 -8.61 1.33 -26.67
CA LEU A 3 -9.63 2.21 -26.07
C LEU A 3 -9.05 3.51 -25.50
N TYR A 4 -7.74 3.54 -25.23
CA TYR A 4 -7.06 4.65 -24.58
C TYR A 4 -5.75 4.97 -25.32
N SER A 5 -5.39 6.25 -25.35
CA SER A 5 -4.06 6.72 -25.74
C SER A 5 -3.10 6.71 -24.54
N GLU A 6 -1.79 6.71 -24.78
CA GLU A 6 -0.78 6.81 -23.71
C GLU A 6 -0.92 8.10 -22.90
N ALA A 7 -1.18 9.24 -23.56
CA ALA A 7 -1.41 10.52 -22.88
C ALA A 7 -2.63 10.46 -21.94
N GLU A 8 -3.71 9.81 -22.38
CA GLU A 8 -4.88 9.61 -21.54
C GLU A 8 -4.58 8.69 -20.35
N LEU A 9 -3.83 7.61 -20.57
CA LEU A 9 -3.43 6.69 -19.50
C LEU A 9 -2.51 7.34 -18.48
N ASP A 10 -1.64 8.27 -18.87
CA ASP A 10 -0.80 9.03 -17.95
C ASP A 10 -1.66 9.94 -17.04
N VAL A 11 -2.61 10.68 -17.62
CA VAL A 11 -3.57 11.49 -16.85
C VAL A 11 -4.36 10.64 -15.88
N LYS A 12 -4.84 9.46 -16.31
CA LYS A 12 -5.54 8.52 -15.46
C LYS A 12 -4.65 7.95 -14.35
N ALA A 13 -3.40 7.59 -14.64
CA ALA A 13 -2.46 7.09 -13.65
C ALA A 13 -2.20 8.13 -12.54
N LYS A 14 -2.00 9.39 -12.92
CA LYS A 14 -1.89 10.51 -11.97
C LYS A 14 -3.15 10.65 -11.11
N ALA A 15 -4.33 10.61 -11.75
CA ALA A 15 -5.61 10.72 -11.05
C ALA A 15 -5.85 9.55 -10.07
N THR A 16 -5.40 8.34 -10.40
CA THR A 16 -5.50 7.18 -9.52
C THR A 16 -4.64 7.35 -8.28
N VAL A 17 -3.38 7.76 -8.42
CA VAL A 17 -2.51 8.03 -7.26
C VAL A 17 -3.11 9.10 -6.35
N PHE A 18 -3.64 10.17 -6.92
CA PHE A 18 -4.34 11.21 -6.17
C PHE A 18 -5.61 10.69 -5.47
N SER A 19 -6.40 9.86 -6.15
CA SER A 19 -7.60 9.24 -5.56
C SER A 19 -7.23 8.31 -4.40
N LEU A 20 -6.15 7.53 -4.50
CA LEU A 20 -5.65 6.69 -3.41
C LEU A 20 -5.33 7.53 -2.16
N ASP A 21 -4.49 8.56 -2.31
CA ASP A 21 -4.09 9.44 -1.22
C ASP A 21 -5.31 10.09 -0.54
N ARG A 22 -6.19 10.70 -1.34
CA ARG A 22 -7.42 11.32 -0.84
C ARG A 22 -8.30 10.32 -0.11
N ASN A 23 -8.49 9.12 -0.66
CA ASN A 23 -9.36 8.10 -0.07
C ASN A 23 -8.75 7.54 1.22
N LEU A 24 -7.42 7.37 1.31
CA LEU A 24 -6.75 6.96 2.55
C LEU A 24 -6.94 8.00 3.65
N ALA A 25 -6.80 9.29 3.32
CA ALA A 25 -7.04 10.39 4.25
C ALA A 25 -8.50 10.46 4.72
N GLN A 26 -9.46 10.37 3.79
CA GLN A 26 -10.89 10.46 4.11
C GLN A 26 -11.38 9.31 5.01
N ASN A 27 -10.85 8.10 4.83
CA ASN A 27 -11.25 6.95 5.63
C ASN A 27 -10.52 6.87 6.97
N SER A 28 -9.66 7.83 7.32
CA SER A 28 -8.95 7.86 8.61
C SER A 28 -8.19 6.55 8.94
N ILE A 29 -7.72 5.81 7.92
CA ILE A 29 -7.18 4.44 8.09
C ILE A 29 -5.97 4.41 9.04
N ILE A 30 -5.12 5.45 9.01
CA ILE A 30 -3.97 5.56 9.92
C ILE A 30 -4.42 5.63 11.39
N LYS A 31 -5.50 6.37 11.65
CA LYS A 31 -6.08 6.48 12.99
C LYS A 31 -6.65 5.13 13.42
N GLU A 32 -7.39 4.45 12.54
CA GLU A 32 -7.91 3.11 12.83
C GLU A 32 -6.80 2.10 13.14
N ILE A 33 -5.71 2.12 12.37
CA ILE A 33 -4.52 1.28 12.62
C ILE A 33 -3.91 1.59 13.99
N SER A 34 -3.78 2.89 14.32
CA SER A 34 -3.24 3.33 15.60
C SER A 34 -4.12 2.91 16.77
N ASP A 35 -5.44 3.06 16.65
CA ASP A 35 -6.41 2.66 17.67
C ASP A 35 -6.43 1.13 17.86
N LEU A 36 -6.33 0.36 16.77
CA LEU A 36 -6.20 -1.10 16.83
C LEU A 36 -4.91 -1.53 17.53
N TYR A 37 -3.78 -0.87 17.25
CA TYR A 37 -2.51 -1.13 17.91
C TYR A 37 -2.61 -0.88 19.43
N ILE A 38 -3.14 0.28 19.83
CA ILE A 38 -3.30 0.64 21.25
C ILE A 38 -4.22 -0.38 21.95
N THR A 39 -5.38 -0.67 21.35
CA THR A 39 -6.33 -1.66 21.87
C THR A 39 -5.69 -3.04 22.04
N PHE A 40 -4.86 -3.46 21.06
CA PHE A 40 -4.12 -4.71 21.16
C PHE A 40 -3.13 -4.69 22.32
N CYS A 41 -2.37 -3.60 22.50
CA CYS A 41 -1.40 -3.46 23.59
C CYS A 41 -2.05 -3.50 24.99
N GLU A 42 -3.32 -3.14 25.12
CA GLU A 42 -4.07 -3.21 26.38
C GLU A 42 -4.62 -4.61 26.70
N SER A 43 -4.63 -5.50 25.71
CA SER A 43 -5.16 -6.86 25.81
C SER A 43 -4.35 -7.76 26.75
N SER A 44 -4.99 -8.83 27.24
CA SER A 44 -4.31 -9.85 28.04
C SER A 44 -3.20 -10.58 27.26
N LYS A 45 -3.33 -10.67 25.93
CA LYS A 45 -2.31 -11.25 25.05
C LYS A 45 -1.03 -10.40 25.04
N ALA A 46 -1.17 -9.09 24.87
CA ALA A 46 -0.04 -8.16 24.92
C ALA A 46 0.65 -8.14 26.29
N ARG A 47 -0.12 -8.22 27.39
CA ARG A 47 0.44 -8.31 28.76
C ARG A 47 1.32 -9.54 28.96
N LYS A 48 0.93 -10.71 28.42
CA LYS A 48 1.75 -11.93 28.47
C LYS A 48 3.08 -11.78 27.74
N LEU A 49 3.12 -10.90 26.72
CA LEU A 49 4.30 -10.57 25.94
C LEU A 49 5.06 -9.35 26.51
N SER A 50 4.63 -8.80 27.65
CA SER A 50 5.17 -7.56 28.24
C SER A 50 5.17 -6.36 27.28
N MET A 51 4.27 -6.37 26.30
CA MET A 51 4.13 -5.28 25.33
C MET A 51 3.44 -4.08 25.98
N LYS A 52 3.95 -2.88 25.68
CA LYS A 52 3.33 -1.61 26.07
C LYS A 52 3.12 -0.75 24.82
N PRO A 53 2.04 0.03 24.74
CA PRO A 53 1.80 0.87 23.58
C PRO A 53 2.92 1.91 23.47
N ARG A 54 3.50 2.03 22.29
CA ARG A 54 4.44 3.09 21.93
C ARG A 54 3.69 4.31 21.44
N LYS A 55 4.28 5.49 21.63
CA LYS A 55 3.72 6.73 21.09
C LYS A 55 3.75 6.68 19.56
N VAL A 56 2.58 6.79 18.95
CA VAL A 56 2.45 7.06 17.52
C VAL A 56 2.87 8.51 17.29
N THR A 57 3.99 8.70 16.61
CA THR A 57 4.53 10.03 16.27
C THR A 57 4.22 10.37 14.82
N GLU A 58 4.35 11.63 14.42
CA GLU A 58 4.18 12.05 13.02
C GLU A 58 5.04 11.22 12.04
N GLY A 59 6.26 10.85 12.45
CA GLY A 59 7.14 9.99 11.63
C GLY A 59 6.63 8.54 11.49
N VAL A 60 5.89 8.04 12.50
CA VAL A 60 5.21 6.73 12.42
C VAL A 60 3.99 6.83 11.51
N GLU A 61 3.16 7.87 11.68
CA GLU A 61 2.00 8.11 10.82
C GLU A 61 2.40 8.25 9.35
N LEU A 62 3.48 8.99 9.07
CA LEU A 62 4.00 9.18 7.72
C LEU A 62 4.52 7.86 7.12
N ARG A 63 5.13 6.99 7.94
CA ARG A 63 5.55 5.65 7.51
C ARG A 63 4.35 4.74 7.24
N LEU A 64 3.33 4.78 8.10
CA LEU A 64 2.08 4.04 7.88
C LEU A 64 1.43 4.48 6.57
N LEU A 65 1.34 5.78 6.31
CA LEU A 65 0.81 6.30 5.04
C LEU A 65 1.62 5.79 3.84
N PHE A 66 2.96 5.80 3.93
CA PHE A 66 3.83 5.25 2.90
C PHE A 66 3.52 3.77 2.60
N GLU A 67 3.39 2.93 3.63
CA GLU A 67 3.08 1.51 3.43
C GLU A 67 1.70 1.30 2.82
N LEU A 68 0.70 2.06 3.27
CA LEU A 68 -0.66 2.01 2.74
C LEU A 68 -0.71 2.43 1.27
N LEU A 69 -0.02 3.51 0.89
CA LEU A 69 0.07 4.00 -0.48
C LEU A 69 0.78 3.00 -1.40
N CYS A 70 1.93 2.44 -0.96
CA CYS A 70 2.66 1.47 -1.75
C CYS A 70 1.84 0.18 -1.94
N PHE A 71 1.24 -0.34 -0.87
CA PHE A 71 0.49 -1.58 -0.97
C PHE A 71 -0.80 -1.42 -1.78
N THR A 72 -1.54 -0.31 -1.60
CA THR A 72 -2.72 -0.04 -2.44
C THR A 72 -2.35 0.18 -3.90
N SER A 73 -1.23 0.85 -4.20
CA SER A 73 -0.72 1.00 -5.57
C SER A 73 -0.30 -0.34 -6.19
N PHE A 74 0.26 -1.25 -5.39
CA PHE A 74 0.47 -2.63 -5.83
C PHE A 74 -0.86 -3.33 -6.15
N LEU A 75 -1.91 -3.17 -5.32
CA LEU A 75 -3.23 -3.74 -5.62
C LEU A 75 -3.83 -3.15 -6.91
N ILE A 76 -3.59 -1.87 -7.21
CA ILE A 76 -3.98 -1.24 -8.49
C ILE A 76 -3.34 -1.96 -9.68
N SER A 77 -2.06 -2.34 -9.59
CA SER A 77 -1.37 -3.03 -10.69
C SER A 77 -1.99 -4.41 -11.00
N GLN A 78 -2.63 -5.04 -10.00
CA GLN A 78 -3.39 -6.27 -10.17
C GLN A 78 -4.78 -6.04 -10.78
N ILE A 79 -5.34 -4.82 -10.65
CA ILE A 79 -6.71 -4.48 -11.05
C ILE A 79 -6.75 -3.89 -12.47
N ILE A 80 -5.75 -3.08 -12.86
CA ILE A 80 -5.67 -2.38 -14.15
C ILE A 80 -5.88 -3.28 -15.39
N PRO A 81 -5.47 -4.57 -15.44
CA PRO A 81 -5.69 -5.41 -16.61
C PRO A 81 -7.17 -5.56 -17.01
N ASN A 82 -8.09 -5.35 -16.06
CA ASN A 82 -9.54 -5.41 -16.29
C ASN A 82 -10.10 -4.16 -17.00
N TYR A 83 -9.39 -3.03 -16.89
CA TYR A 83 -9.82 -1.74 -17.43
C TYR A 83 -9.20 -1.46 -18.80
N VAL A 84 -7.93 -1.86 -18.98
CA VAL A 84 -7.18 -1.59 -20.21
C VAL A 84 -7.30 -2.78 -21.17
N SER A 85 -8.41 -2.80 -21.93
CA SER A 85 -8.70 -3.83 -22.92
C SER A 85 -8.75 -3.27 -24.35
N THR A 86 -8.45 -4.12 -25.33
CA THR A 86 -8.76 -3.88 -26.74
C THR A 86 -10.11 -4.50 -27.08
N ARG A 87 -10.95 -3.77 -27.83
CA ARG A 87 -12.10 -4.36 -28.50
C ARG A 87 -11.65 -4.93 -29.84
N LYS A 88 -11.62 -6.26 -29.97
CA LYS A 88 -11.63 -6.96 -31.26
C LYS A 88 -12.87 -7.85 -31.31
N LEU A 89 -13.82 -7.48 -32.18
CA LEU A 89 -14.85 -8.37 -32.74
C LEU A 89 -15.62 -9.29 -31.75
N LEU A 90 -15.97 -8.80 -30.54
CA LEU A 90 -16.73 -9.46 -29.44
C LEU A 90 -15.91 -10.08 -28.30
N ILE A 91 -14.57 -10.16 -28.38
CA ILE A 91 -13.73 -10.64 -27.28
C ILE A 91 -12.92 -9.46 -26.70
N LYS A 92 -13.09 -9.20 -25.40
CA LYS A 92 -12.21 -8.27 -24.65
C LYS A 92 -10.86 -8.97 -24.45
N LYS A 93 -9.80 -8.44 -25.05
CA LYS A 93 -8.42 -8.89 -24.80
C LYS A 93 -7.64 -7.77 -24.13
N THR A 94 -7.06 -8.04 -22.96
CA THR A 94 -6.19 -7.08 -22.24
C THR A 94 -5.02 -6.62 -23.12
N ASN A 95 -4.75 -5.31 -23.13
CA ASN A 95 -3.56 -4.77 -23.77
C ASN A 95 -2.42 -4.65 -22.74
N TYR A 96 -1.55 -5.65 -22.68
CA TYR A 96 -0.47 -5.68 -21.71
C TYR A 96 0.56 -4.55 -21.89
N GLU A 97 0.83 -4.10 -23.12
CA GLU A 97 1.74 -2.96 -23.37
C GLU A 97 1.22 -1.69 -22.71
N LEU A 98 -0.08 -1.39 -22.90
CA LEU A 98 -0.72 -0.24 -22.27
C LEU A 98 -0.88 -0.39 -20.75
N VAL A 99 -1.07 -1.63 -20.25
CA VAL A 99 -1.06 -1.92 -18.81
C VAL A 99 0.31 -1.64 -18.20
N HIS A 100 1.39 -2.07 -18.86
CA HIS A 100 2.75 -1.81 -18.42
C HIS A 100 3.06 -0.31 -18.46
N TYR A 101 2.66 0.39 -19.53
CA TYR A 101 2.78 1.84 -19.62
C TYR A 101 2.06 2.54 -18.45
N TYR A 102 0.79 2.23 -18.22
CA TYR A 102 0.00 2.80 -17.12
C TYR A 102 0.66 2.54 -15.76
N SER A 103 1.08 1.30 -15.51
CA SER A 103 1.69 0.91 -14.22
C SER A 103 3.00 1.66 -13.99
N GLY A 104 3.81 1.85 -15.05
CA GLY A 104 5.02 2.66 -15.00
C GLY A 104 4.75 4.13 -14.68
N GLN A 105 3.72 4.73 -15.28
CA GLN A 105 3.35 6.11 -14.95
C GLN A 105 2.76 6.25 -13.55
N ALA A 106 1.93 5.30 -13.11
CA ALA A 106 1.38 5.29 -11.75
C ALA A 106 2.51 5.22 -10.71
N ALA A 107 3.53 4.39 -10.95
CA ALA A 107 4.70 4.29 -10.08
C ALA A 107 5.49 5.60 -10.00
N LYS A 108 5.68 6.31 -11.13
CA LYS A 108 6.33 7.64 -11.16
C LYS A 108 5.53 8.70 -10.40
N HIS A 109 4.21 8.73 -10.58
CA HIS A 109 3.35 9.68 -9.85
C HIS A 109 3.33 9.38 -8.36
N LEU A 110 3.33 8.10 -7.96
CA LEU A 110 3.47 7.68 -6.57
C LEU A 110 4.82 8.13 -5.99
N GLU A 111 5.91 7.93 -6.72
CA GLU A 111 7.24 8.36 -6.29
C GLU A 111 7.27 9.86 -6.01
N LYS A 112 6.74 10.66 -6.93
CA LYS A 112 6.64 12.11 -6.75
C LYS A 112 5.80 12.48 -5.53
N LEU A 113 4.64 11.86 -5.35
CA LEU A 113 3.78 12.10 -4.17
C LEU A 113 4.53 11.79 -2.87
N CYS A 114 5.21 10.64 -2.78
CA CYS A 114 6.00 10.27 -1.60
C CYS A 114 7.15 11.25 -1.33
N GLN A 115 7.79 11.78 -2.38
CA GLN A 115 8.81 12.82 -2.25
C GLN A 115 8.23 14.15 -1.73
N ASP A 116 7.11 14.59 -2.32
CA ASP A 116 6.43 15.85 -1.97
C ASP A 116 5.93 15.82 -0.52
N LEU A 117 5.43 14.68 -0.04
CA LEU A 117 5.02 14.46 1.35
C LEU A 117 6.19 14.20 2.32
N GLY A 118 7.43 14.15 1.82
CA GLY A 118 8.63 13.94 2.63
C GLY A 118 8.82 12.51 3.15
N MET A 119 8.05 11.52 2.66
CA MET A 119 8.17 10.11 3.07
C MET A 119 9.55 9.54 2.73
N THR A 120 10.14 9.98 1.62
CA THR A 120 11.49 9.55 1.19
C THR A 120 12.61 10.07 2.09
N LYS A 121 12.32 10.94 3.06
CA LYS A 121 13.30 11.34 4.10
C LYS A 121 13.38 10.30 5.23
N LEU A 122 12.35 9.47 5.38
CA LEU A 122 12.36 8.36 6.32
C LEU A 122 13.29 7.27 5.81
N ARG A 123 13.88 6.51 6.73
CA ARG A 123 14.80 5.40 6.42
C ARG A 123 14.17 4.05 6.72
N GLU A 124 14.57 3.02 5.98
CA GLU A 124 14.18 1.63 6.25
C GLU A 124 14.58 1.20 7.66
N ILE A 125 13.74 0.36 8.27
CA ILE A 125 14.01 -0.24 9.58
C ILE A 125 14.65 -1.60 9.33
N ILE A 126 15.95 -1.70 9.59
CA ILE A 126 16.75 -2.91 9.38
C ILE A 126 16.99 -3.62 10.71
N PHE A 127 16.71 -4.92 10.74
CA PHE A 127 17.00 -5.81 11.86
C PHE A 127 18.38 -6.42 11.68
N ILE A 128 19.28 -6.17 12.62
CA ILE A 128 20.64 -6.73 12.62
C ILE A 128 20.68 -8.07 13.38
N SER A 129 19.75 -8.28 14.32
CA SER A 129 19.58 -9.53 15.05
C SER A 129 18.10 -9.77 15.38
N PRO A 130 17.59 -11.01 15.27
CA PRO A 130 16.24 -11.36 15.71
C PRO A 130 16.15 -11.35 17.25
N PRO A 131 14.93 -11.41 17.82
CA PRO A 131 14.73 -11.52 19.27
C PRO A 131 15.56 -12.65 19.92
N PRO A 132 15.96 -12.51 21.20
CA PRO A 132 15.55 -11.46 22.16
C PRO A 132 16.36 -10.16 22.09
N ASP A 133 17.59 -10.18 21.56
CA ASP A 133 18.48 -9.01 21.48
C ASP A 133 18.25 -8.23 20.17
N VAL A 134 17.03 -7.71 19.97
CA VAL A 134 16.67 -7.00 18.75
C VAL A 134 17.51 -5.73 18.59
N LYS A 135 18.46 -5.76 17.64
CA LYS A 135 19.24 -4.58 17.25
C LYS A 135 18.66 -4.00 15.96
N ILE A 136 18.27 -2.74 16.03
CA ILE A 136 17.68 -2.01 14.90
C ILE A 136 18.68 -0.98 14.39
N ARG A 137 18.81 -0.89 13.07
CA ARG A 137 19.52 0.19 12.39
C ARG A 137 18.61 0.84 11.36
N LEU A 138 18.86 2.12 11.09
CA LEU A 138 18.25 2.83 9.98
C LEU A 138 19.07 2.58 8.71
N GLY A 139 18.39 2.06 7.70
CA GLY A 139 18.95 1.76 6.39
C GLY A 139 18.93 2.92 5.42
N ASP A 140 18.68 2.56 4.17
CA ASP A 140 18.49 3.48 3.05
C ASP A 140 17.17 4.24 3.17
N PRO A 141 17.01 5.35 2.44
CA PRO A 141 15.73 6.04 2.35
C PRO A 141 14.59 5.13 1.88
N LEU A 142 13.36 5.43 2.32
CA LEU A 142 12.17 4.75 1.81
C LEU A 142 11.99 5.08 0.32
N HIS A 143 11.95 4.05 -0.52
CA HIS A 143 11.76 4.17 -1.96
C HIS A 143 10.50 3.41 -2.41
N PRO A 144 9.47 4.11 -2.92
CA PRO A 144 8.21 3.47 -3.29
C PRO A 144 8.37 2.47 -4.44
N ILE A 145 9.26 2.74 -5.39
CA ILE A 145 9.56 1.80 -6.49
C ILE A 145 10.16 0.50 -5.97
N ALA A 146 11.09 0.58 -5.01
CA ALA A 146 11.66 -0.60 -4.37
C ALA A 146 10.57 -1.39 -3.62
N ARG A 147 9.74 -0.71 -2.83
CA ARG A 147 8.64 -1.36 -2.08
C ARG A 147 7.59 -2.01 -3.00
N LEU A 148 7.25 -1.38 -4.13
CA LEU A 148 6.37 -1.99 -5.14
C LEU A 148 6.98 -3.24 -5.78
N THR A 149 8.29 -3.23 -6.01
CA THR A 149 9.05 -4.37 -6.54
C THR A 149 9.02 -5.52 -5.53
N GLU A 150 9.31 -5.24 -4.26
CA GLU A 150 9.24 -6.24 -3.17
C GLU A 150 7.86 -6.92 -3.09
N TYR A 151 6.76 -6.15 -3.16
CA TYR A 151 5.41 -6.73 -3.17
C TYR A 151 5.14 -7.58 -4.41
N SER A 152 5.64 -7.14 -5.57
CA SER A 152 5.49 -7.88 -6.84
C SER A 152 6.26 -9.20 -6.83
N GLU A 153 7.49 -9.20 -6.32
CA GLU A 153 8.32 -10.39 -6.14
C GLU A 153 7.67 -11.37 -5.15
N CYS A 154 7.22 -10.88 -3.99
CA CYS A 154 6.51 -11.70 -3.00
C CYS A 154 5.28 -12.38 -3.61
N HIS A 155 4.47 -11.61 -4.36
CA HIS A 155 3.28 -12.14 -5.01
C HIS A 155 3.61 -13.19 -6.08
N ALA A 156 4.67 -12.96 -6.87
CA ALA A 156 5.13 -13.87 -7.91
C ALA A 156 5.66 -15.19 -7.33
N GLU A 157 6.36 -15.13 -6.19
CA GLU A 157 6.81 -16.33 -5.48
C GLU A 157 5.65 -17.14 -4.91
N LYS A 158 4.72 -16.48 -4.21
CA LYS A 158 3.54 -17.12 -3.64
C LYS A 158 2.44 -16.10 -3.35
N LYS A 159 1.29 -16.29 -3.99
CA LYS A 159 0.09 -15.49 -3.72
C LYS A 159 -0.25 -15.45 -2.23
N GLY A 160 -0.42 -14.24 -1.70
CA GLY A 160 -0.67 -13.96 -0.28
C GLY A 160 0.59 -13.61 0.51
N ARG A 161 1.80 -13.85 -0.01
CA ARG A 161 3.05 -13.46 0.65
C ARG A 161 3.24 -11.95 0.67
N GLU A 162 2.74 -11.24 -0.34
CA GLU A 162 2.71 -9.77 -0.37
C GLU A 162 1.92 -9.18 0.80
N VAL A 163 0.86 -9.86 1.24
CA VAL A 163 0.05 -9.45 2.39
C VAL A 163 0.84 -9.62 3.69
N GLN A 164 1.58 -10.72 3.82
CA GLN A 164 2.45 -10.96 4.97
C GLN A 164 3.57 -9.91 5.04
N HIS A 165 4.21 -9.61 3.90
CA HIS A 165 5.22 -8.55 3.84
C HIS A 165 4.64 -7.18 4.19
N PHE A 166 3.47 -6.82 3.64
CA PHE A 166 2.79 -5.58 4.00
C PHE A 166 2.50 -5.50 5.51
N ALA A 167 1.96 -6.58 6.08
CA ALA A 167 1.70 -6.67 7.52
C ALA A 167 2.98 -6.50 8.34
N GLN A 168 4.10 -7.09 7.90
CA GLN A 168 5.41 -6.90 8.53
C GLN A 168 5.85 -5.44 8.51
N HIS A 169 5.75 -4.76 7.37
CA HIS A 169 6.17 -3.35 7.29
C HIS A 169 5.29 -2.42 8.13
N LEU A 170 3.97 -2.65 8.16
CA LEU A 170 3.06 -1.95 9.08
C LEU A 170 3.44 -2.19 10.54
N SER A 171 3.66 -3.44 10.93
CA SER A 171 4.06 -3.79 12.29
C SER A 171 5.39 -3.14 12.68
N LYS A 172 6.38 -3.14 11.77
CA LYS A 172 7.69 -2.50 11.97
C LYS A 172 7.57 -0.99 12.13
N ALA A 173 6.61 -0.36 11.45
CA ALA A 173 6.35 1.06 11.58
C ALA A 173 5.82 1.43 12.98
N LEU A 174 4.93 0.61 13.54
CA LEU A 174 4.31 0.82 14.85
C LEU A 174 5.22 0.44 16.01
N ASP A 175 5.66 -0.81 16.03
CA ASP A 175 6.55 -1.33 17.05
C ASP A 175 7.54 -2.35 16.47
N PRO A 176 8.73 -1.89 16.07
CA PRO A 176 9.72 -2.78 15.50
C PRO A 176 10.22 -3.85 16.49
N TYR A 177 10.09 -3.69 17.80
CA TYR A 177 10.54 -4.72 18.75
C TYR A 177 9.57 -5.90 18.89
N HIS A 178 8.28 -5.66 18.63
CA HIS A 178 7.22 -6.67 18.74
C HIS A 178 6.48 -6.86 17.41
N TYR A 179 7.14 -6.54 16.30
CA TYR A 179 6.49 -6.57 14.99
C TYR A 179 5.86 -7.93 14.64
N PRO A 180 6.44 -9.10 14.99
CA PRO A 180 5.84 -10.39 14.64
C PRO A 180 4.49 -10.61 15.34
N ASP A 181 4.34 -10.10 16.56
CA ASP A 181 3.11 -10.25 17.36
C ASP A 181 1.95 -9.42 16.81
N LEU A 182 2.27 -8.40 16.00
CA LEU A 182 1.33 -7.48 15.39
C LEU A 182 0.87 -7.90 13.99
N GLU A 183 1.62 -8.73 13.26
CA GLU A 183 1.33 -9.04 11.84
C GLU A 183 -0.11 -9.52 11.60
N ALA A 184 -0.61 -10.40 12.47
CA ALA A 184 -1.95 -10.97 12.34
C ALA A 184 -3.07 -9.94 12.53
N LEU A 185 -2.80 -8.80 13.16
CA LEU A 185 -3.76 -7.73 13.41
C LEU A 185 -4.21 -7.03 12.11
N TRP A 186 -3.39 -7.09 11.06
CA TRP A 186 -3.58 -6.29 9.85
C TRP A 186 -4.37 -6.99 8.75
N ASN A 187 -4.62 -8.29 8.86
CA ASN A 187 -5.36 -9.07 7.86
C ASN A 187 -6.74 -8.46 7.50
N PRO A 188 -7.56 -7.97 8.46
CA PRO A 188 -8.82 -7.31 8.13
C PRO A 188 -8.64 -6.04 7.29
N GLN A 189 -7.55 -5.28 7.52
CA GLN A 189 -7.28 -4.03 6.83
C GLN A 189 -6.92 -4.23 5.35
N VAL A 190 -6.32 -5.37 5.00
CA VAL A 190 -6.03 -5.73 3.61
C VAL A 190 -7.28 -5.72 2.74
N MET A 191 -8.42 -6.18 3.28
CA MET A 191 -9.69 -6.17 2.55
C MET A 191 -10.24 -4.75 2.37
N ALA A 192 -10.07 -3.87 3.35
CA ALA A 192 -10.43 -2.46 3.23
C ALA A 192 -9.59 -1.78 2.14
N LEU A 193 -8.27 -2.02 2.13
CA LEU A 193 -7.35 -1.48 1.13
C LEU A 193 -7.64 -2.00 -0.28
N LYS A 194 -8.03 -3.26 -0.42
CA LYS A 194 -8.48 -3.81 -1.71
C LYS A 194 -9.74 -3.11 -2.23
N LYS A 195 -10.73 -2.86 -1.37
CA LYS A 195 -11.93 -2.10 -1.74
C LYS A 195 -11.58 -0.66 -2.12
N LEU A 196 -10.65 -0.03 -1.41
CA LEU A 196 -10.17 1.32 -1.70
C LEU A 196 -9.48 1.38 -3.08
N ALA A 197 -8.60 0.41 -3.37
CA ALA A 197 -7.95 0.32 -4.69
C ALA A 197 -8.97 0.13 -5.82
N GLN A 198 -9.97 -0.73 -5.62
CA GLN A 198 -11.07 -0.91 -6.58
C GLN A 198 -11.86 0.38 -6.80
N ARG A 199 -12.19 1.10 -5.72
CA ARG A 199 -12.87 2.39 -5.78
C ARG A 199 -12.06 3.43 -6.54
N ALA A 200 -10.77 3.56 -6.25
CA ALA A 200 -9.89 4.50 -6.95
C ALA A 200 -9.80 4.21 -8.46
N MET A 201 -9.79 2.93 -8.85
CA MET A 201 -9.86 2.53 -10.26
C MET A 201 -11.20 2.90 -10.90
N ALA A 202 -12.31 2.58 -10.24
CA ALA A 202 -13.65 2.89 -10.74
C ALA A 202 -13.86 4.40 -10.90
N GLU A 203 -13.40 5.22 -9.96
CA GLU A 203 -13.47 6.68 -10.05
C GLU A 203 -12.79 7.25 -11.30
N VAL A 204 -11.69 6.63 -11.73
CA VAL A 204 -10.86 7.13 -12.84
C VAL A 204 -11.28 6.57 -14.20
N PHE A 205 -11.76 5.33 -14.24
CA PHE A 205 -12.09 4.63 -15.48
C PHE A 205 -13.60 4.49 -15.74
N GLU A 206 -14.44 4.67 -14.73
CA GLU A 206 -15.91 4.53 -14.82
C GLU A 206 -16.63 5.74 -14.18
N PRO A 207 -16.49 6.95 -14.75
CA PRO A 207 -17.03 8.18 -14.14
C PRO A 207 -18.57 8.22 -13.98
N SER A 208 -19.30 7.23 -14.50
CA SER A 208 -20.76 7.08 -14.36
C SER A 208 -21.19 6.19 -13.18
N VAL A 209 -20.27 5.62 -12.38
CA VAL A 209 -20.64 4.87 -11.17
C VAL A 209 -21.00 5.86 -10.06
N LYS A 210 -22.29 5.97 -9.74
CA LYS A 210 -22.74 6.57 -8.48
C LYS A 210 -22.16 5.73 -7.34
N LEU A 211 -21.03 6.16 -6.80
CA LEU A 211 -20.43 5.55 -5.61
C LEU A 211 -21.42 5.76 -4.46
N GLY A 212 -22.01 4.67 -4.00
CA GLY A 212 -22.92 4.66 -2.85
C GLY A 212 -22.25 5.29 -1.64
N LYS A 213 -23.02 6.12 -0.93
CA LYS A 213 -22.66 6.77 0.33
C LYS A 213 -22.16 5.76 1.36
#